data_AF-A0A7S3TL54-F1
#
_entry.id   AF-A0A7S3TL54-F1
#
_cell.length_a   1.000
_cell.length_b   1.000
_cell.length_c   1.000
_cell.angle_alpha   90.00
_cell.angle_beta   90.00
_cell.angle_gamma   90.00
#
_symmetry.space_group_name_H-M   'P 1'
#
loop_
_entity.id
_entity.type
_entity.pdbx_description
1 polymer ?
#
loop_
_entity_poly.entity_id
_entity_poly.type
_entity_poly.pdbx_seq_one_letter_code
_entity_poly.pdbx_strand_id
1 'polypeptide(L)'
;FNTAIVDSVKGLIDLAYPDRPFARFYVLETVARVPYFAYLSVMHLRETWGERDASLRERMRVHYAEADNELHHLLIMESLGGNSSAVDRAVAQGLATAYYWWVVFVFAHDERAAYHLSELVEDHAYRTYDAFLASHEVELRALPVPEVARRYYEQENPFLFDLLCTIGDGEEAAEAAEAAKA
;
A
#
# COMPACT_ATOMS: atom_id res chain seq x y z
N PHE A 1 12.09 -10.41 -17.65
CA PHE A 1 11.89 -11.42 -16.57
C PHE A 1 10.73 -11.00 -15.67
N ASN A 2 10.80 -9.83 -15.02
CA ASN A 2 9.71 -9.31 -14.16
C ASN A 2 8.34 -9.30 -14.85
N THR A 3 8.25 -8.77 -16.08
CA THR A 3 7.00 -8.72 -16.85
C THR A 3 6.33 -10.08 -16.99
N ALA A 4 7.09 -11.13 -17.36
CA ALA A 4 6.54 -12.47 -17.53
C ALA A 4 6.04 -13.08 -16.20
N ILE A 5 6.71 -12.78 -15.08
CA ILE A 5 6.27 -13.24 -13.75
C ILE A 5 4.97 -12.53 -13.35
N VAL A 6 4.95 -11.20 -13.46
CA VAL A 6 3.78 -10.38 -13.11
C VAL A 6 2.57 -10.79 -13.95
N ASP A 7 2.74 -10.91 -15.27
CA ASP A 7 1.67 -11.33 -16.18
C ASP A 7 1.16 -12.74 -15.86
N SER A 8 2.05 -13.66 -15.48
CA SER A 8 1.65 -15.04 -15.12
C SER A 8 0.85 -15.09 -13.82
N VAL A 9 1.32 -14.39 -12.78
CA VAL A 9 0.63 -14.32 -11.48
C VAL A 9 -0.72 -13.63 -11.65
N LYS A 10 -0.76 -12.53 -12.39
CA LYS A 10 -1.99 -11.84 -12.78
C LYS A 10 -2.98 -12.78 -13.45
N GLY A 11 -2.55 -13.47 -14.52
CA GLY A 11 -3.44 -14.33 -15.30
C GLY A 11 -4.05 -15.44 -14.45
N LEU A 12 -3.30 -15.95 -13.47
CA LEU A 12 -3.80 -16.92 -12.51
C LEU A 12 -4.84 -16.33 -11.54
N ILE A 13 -4.60 -15.10 -11.03
CA ILE A 13 -5.53 -14.40 -10.15
C ILE A 13 -6.82 -14.05 -10.91
N ASP A 14 -6.73 -13.50 -12.13
CA ASP A 14 -7.90 -13.17 -12.94
C ASP A 14 -8.75 -14.42 -13.24
N LEU A 15 -8.12 -15.56 -13.51
CA LEU A 15 -8.80 -16.83 -13.73
C LEU A 15 -9.47 -17.37 -12.44
N ALA A 16 -8.87 -17.14 -11.28
CA ALA A 16 -9.41 -17.59 -10.00
C ALA A 16 -10.60 -16.75 -9.51
N TYR A 17 -10.75 -15.51 -9.99
CA TYR A 17 -11.76 -14.55 -9.51
C TYR A 17 -12.57 -13.84 -10.62
N PRO A 18 -13.20 -14.55 -11.58
CA PRO A 18 -13.86 -13.93 -12.73
C PRO A 18 -15.05 -13.02 -12.36
N ASP A 19 -15.84 -13.39 -11.35
CA ASP A 19 -17.07 -12.66 -10.95
C ASP A 19 -17.04 -12.24 -9.46
N ARG A 20 -15.84 -12.10 -8.89
CA ARG A 20 -15.65 -11.78 -7.46
C ARG A 20 -14.71 -10.59 -7.30
N PRO A 21 -15.10 -9.39 -7.80
CA PRO A 21 -14.19 -8.24 -7.94
C PRO A 21 -13.54 -7.83 -6.63
N PHE A 22 -14.31 -7.72 -5.53
CA PHE A 22 -13.75 -7.32 -4.23
C PHE A 22 -12.82 -8.38 -3.62
N ALA A 23 -13.07 -9.67 -3.86
CA ALA A 23 -12.14 -10.72 -3.42
C ALA A 23 -10.83 -10.68 -4.24
N ARG A 24 -10.93 -10.44 -5.56
CA ARG A 24 -9.78 -10.23 -6.43
C ARG A 24 -8.96 -9.02 -5.97
N PHE A 25 -9.62 -7.88 -5.75
CA PHE A 25 -8.97 -6.66 -5.28
C PHE A 25 -8.33 -6.87 -3.91
N TYR A 26 -9.01 -7.51 -2.95
CA TYR A 26 -8.40 -7.87 -1.67
C TYR A 26 -7.08 -8.66 -1.82
N VAL A 27 -7.04 -9.67 -2.69
CA VAL A 27 -5.81 -10.44 -2.96
C VAL A 27 -4.73 -9.55 -3.60
N LEU A 28 -5.11 -8.74 -4.59
CA LEU A 28 -4.18 -7.83 -5.27
C LEU A 28 -3.61 -6.77 -4.32
N GLU A 29 -4.45 -6.10 -3.53
CA GLU A 29 -4.03 -5.08 -2.55
C GLU A 29 -3.14 -5.68 -1.45
N THR A 30 -3.42 -6.92 -1.03
CA THR A 30 -2.56 -7.63 -0.07
C THR A 30 -1.16 -7.85 -0.63
N VAL A 31 -1.03 -8.08 -1.94
CA VAL A 31 0.25 -8.29 -2.63
C VAL A 31 0.90 -6.96 -3.02
N ALA A 32 0.14 -5.96 -3.46
CA ALA A 32 0.60 -4.68 -3.96
C ALA A 32 1.36 -3.88 -2.90
N ARG A 33 0.96 -3.98 -1.63
CA ARG A 33 1.65 -3.29 -0.53
C ARG A 33 3.00 -3.89 -0.11
N VAL A 34 3.27 -5.13 -0.52
CA VAL A 34 4.43 -5.91 -0.04
C VAL A 34 5.78 -5.27 -0.38
N PRO A 35 6.00 -4.71 -1.59
CA PRO A 35 7.29 -4.14 -1.96
C PRO A 35 7.75 -3.05 -1.00
N TYR A 36 6.85 -2.15 -0.58
CA TYR A 36 7.19 -1.05 0.31
C TYR A 36 7.69 -1.53 1.68
N PHE A 37 7.06 -2.57 2.25
CA PHE A 37 7.53 -3.19 3.48
C PHE A 37 8.89 -3.88 3.32
N ALA A 38 9.12 -4.54 2.18
CA ALA A 38 10.41 -5.15 1.84
C ALA A 38 11.51 -4.10 1.67
N TYR A 39 11.22 -2.99 0.98
CA TYR A 39 12.16 -1.88 0.79
C TYR A 39 12.57 -1.27 2.12
N LEU A 40 11.59 -0.95 2.97
CA LEU A 40 11.84 -0.44 4.32
C LEU A 40 12.70 -1.40 5.14
N SER A 41 12.41 -2.70 5.09
CA SER A 41 13.18 -3.73 5.81
C SER A 41 14.66 -3.72 5.41
N VAL A 42 14.94 -3.69 4.10
CA VAL A 42 16.33 -3.64 3.59
C VAL A 42 16.99 -2.30 3.89
N MET A 43 16.27 -1.18 3.75
CA MET A 43 16.80 0.15 4.05
C MET A 43 17.12 0.31 5.54
N HIS A 44 16.27 -0.18 6.44
CA HIS A 44 16.54 -0.20 7.88
C HIS A 44 17.77 -1.04 8.23
N LEU A 45 17.96 -2.18 7.56
CA LEU A 45 19.15 -3.01 7.75
C LEU A 45 20.43 -2.27 7.31
N ARG A 46 20.38 -1.56 6.17
CA ARG A 46 21.49 -0.73 5.68
C ARG A 46 21.78 0.44 6.61
N GLU A 47 20.75 1.10 7.12
CA GLU A 47 20.87 2.15 8.14
C GLU A 47 21.56 1.61 9.40
N THR A 48 21.19 0.40 9.84
CA THR A 48 21.82 -0.29 10.99
C THR A 48 23.32 -0.52 10.75
N TRP A 49 23.71 -0.84 9.51
CA TRP A 49 25.12 -0.98 9.09
C TRP A 49 25.85 0.36 8.89
N GLY A 50 25.16 1.49 9.03
CA GLY A 50 25.77 2.81 9.05
C GLY A 50 25.49 3.68 7.82
N GLU A 51 24.68 3.21 6.87
CA GLU A 51 24.23 4.03 5.73
C GLU A 51 23.18 5.05 6.23
N ARG A 52 23.63 6.23 6.68
CA ARG A 52 22.76 7.26 7.31
C ARG A 52 22.77 8.57 6.55
N ASP A 53 22.85 8.54 5.22
CA ASP A 53 22.72 9.76 4.44
C ASP A 53 21.26 10.25 4.40
N ALA A 54 21.07 11.51 3.98
CA ALA A 54 19.74 12.11 3.92
C ALA A 54 18.83 11.44 2.88
N SER A 55 19.39 10.96 1.76
CA SER A 55 18.62 10.36 0.68
C SER A 55 18.00 9.03 1.10
N LEU A 56 18.72 8.20 1.88
CA LEU A 56 18.15 6.97 2.43
C LEU A 56 16.96 7.28 3.33
N ARG A 57 17.11 8.23 4.27
CA ARG A 57 16.03 8.60 5.19
C ARG A 57 14.80 9.16 4.47
N GLU A 58 15.02 9.99 3.44
CA GLU A 58 13.92 10.52 2.63
C GLU A 58 13.19 9.42 1.88
N ARG A 59 13.91 8.49 1.25
CA ARG A 59 13.32 7.31 0.59
C ARG A 59 12.55 6.42 1.55
N MET A 60 13.05 6.21 2.77
CA MET A 60 12.33 5.48 3.80
C MET A 60 11.00 6.17 4.17
N ARG A 61 10.97 7.50 4.27
CA ARG A 61 9.71 8.21 4.53
C ARG A 61 8.71 8.05 3.38
N VAL A 62 9.19 8.12 2.14
CA VAL A 62 8.35 7.89 0.94
C VAL A 62 7.77 6.48 0.96
N HIS A 63 8.60 5.45 1.10
CA HIS A 63 8.13 4.06 1.12
C HIS A 63 7.22 3.75 2.31
N TYR A 64 7.39 4.44 3.43
CA TYR A 64 6.42 4.32 4.53
C TYR A 64 5.07 4.92 4.16
N ALA A 65 5.04 6.10 3.53
CA ALA A 65 3.80 6.71 3.07
C ALA A 65 3.10 5.85 1.99
N GLU A 66 3.86 5.26 1.07
CA GLU A 66 3.33 4.32 0.08
C GLU A 66 2.75 3.05 0.75
N ALA A 67 3.47 2.47 1.72
CA ALA A 67 2.99 1.31 2.46
C ALA A 67 1.70 1.59 3.26
N ASP A 68 1.58 2.79 3.80
CA ASP A 68 0.38 3.27 4.52
C ASP A 68 -0.78 3.50 3.55
N ASN A 69 -0.53 4.09 2.38
CA ASN A 69 -1.56 4.29 1.36
C ASN A 69 -2.16 2.97 0.87
N GLU A 70 -1.33 1.97 0.54
CA GLU A 70 -1.84 0.66 0.10
C GLU A 70 -2.51 -0.13 1.23
N LEU A 71 -2.14 0.11 2.50
CA LEU A 71 -2.88 -0.46 3.63
C LEU A 71 -4.33 0.04 3.62
N HIS A 72 -4.56 1.32 3.34
CA HIS A 72 -5.91 1.87 3.30
C HIS A 72 -6.72 1.31 2.12
N HIS A 73 -6.11 1.09 0.96
CA HIS A 73 -6.76 0.35 -0.14
C HIS A 73 -7.19 -1.05 0.29
N LEU A 74 -6.32 -1.80 0.96
CA LEU A 74 -6.64 -3.12 1.51
C LEU A 74 -7.82 -3.06 2.49
N LEU A 75 -7.80 -2.13 3.45
CA LEU A 75 -8.87 -1.96 4.44
C LEU A 75 -10.22 -1.61 3.78
N ILE A 76 -10.21 -0.83 2.70
CA ILE A 76 -11.40 -0.57 1.89
C ILE A 76 -11.93 -1.88 1.30
N MET A 77 -11.07 -2.71 0.70
CA MET A 77 -11.51 -3.99 0.14
C MET A 77 -12.03 -4.96 1.21
N GLU A 78 -11.45 -4.95 2.41
CA GLU A 78 -11.99 -5.71 3.54
C GLU A 78 -13.38 -5.21 3.95
N SER A 79 -13.60 -3.90 4.02
CA SER A 79 -14.90 -3.31 4.34
C SER A 79 -15.99 -3.64 3.32
N LEU A 80 -15.59 -3.86 2.06
CA LEU A 80 -16.45 -4.29 0.95
C LEU A 80 -16.63 -5.82 0.90
N GLY A 81 -16.11 -6.57 1.89
CA GLY A 81 -16.27 -8.01 2.01
C GLY A 81 -15.28 -8.85 1.19
N GLY A 82 -14.22 -8.24 0.64
CA GLY A 82 -13.20 -8.92 -0.14
C GLY A 82 -12.46 -10.01 0.63
N ASN A 83 -12.37 -9.88 1.96
CA ASN A 83 -11.72 -10.86 2.85
C ASN A 83 -12.69 -11.89 3.45
N SER A 84 -13.95 -11.99 2.99
CA SER A 84 -14.98 -12.85 3.59
C SER A 84 -14.63 -14.35 3.58
N SER A 85 -13.91 -14.81 2.56
CA SER A 85 -13.51 -16.22 2.40
C SER A 85 -12.19 -16.53 3.09
N ALA A 86 -12.16 -17.58 3.90
CA ALA A 86 -10.93 -18.07 4.51
C ALA A 86 -9.88 -18.56 3.49
N VAL A 87 -10.34 -19.10 2.36
CA VAL A 87 -9.46 -19.54 1.27
C VAL A 87 -8.76 -18.35 0.64
N ASP A 88 -9.51 -17.28 0.33
CA ASP A 88 -8.95 -16.09 -0.30
C ASP A 88 -7.96 -15.38 0.64
N ARG A 89 -8.25 -15.36 1.95
CA ARG A 89 -7.29 -14.89 2.97
C ARG A 89 -6.01 -15.72 2.97
N ALA A 90 -6.12 -17.05 2.97
CA ALA A 90 -4.95 -17.93 2.96
C ALA A 90 -4.10 -17.77 1.68
N VAL A 91 -4.75 -17.63 0.52
CA VAL A 91 -4.09 -17.35 -0.76
C VAL A 91 -3.37 -16.01 -0.71
N ALA A 92 -4.06 -14.94 -0.32
CA ALA A 92 -3.47 -13.59 -0.24
C ALA A 92 -2.26 -13.56 0.71
N GLN A 93 -2.40 -14.13 1.90
CA GLN A 93 -1.33 -14.19 2.91
C GLN A 93 -0.13 -15.03 2.44
N GLY A 94 -0.40 -16.19 1.81
CA GLY A 94 0.65 -17.05 1.28
C GLY A 94 1.43 -16.39 0.14
N LEU A 95 0.72 -15.80 -0.82
CA LEU A 95 1.32 -15.06 -1.93
C LEU A 95 2.12 -13.86 -1.42
N ALA A 96 1.57 -13.04 -0.53
CA ALA A 96 2.26 -11.88 0.02
C ALA A 96 3.51 -12.27 0.81
N THR A 97 3.48 -13.36 1.58
CA THR A 97 4.64 -13.84 2.35
C THR A 97 5.77 -14.33 1.43
N ALA A 98 5.44 -15.12 0.40
CA ALA A 98 6.43 -15.57 -0.57
C ALA A 98 7.00 -14.39 -1.38
N TYR A 99 6.13 -13.47 -1.79
CA TYR A 99 6.50 -12.28 -2.52
C TYR A 99 7.39 -11.33 -1.70
N TYR A 100 7.14 -11.20 -0.40
CA TYR A 100 7.97 -10.40 0.51
C TYR A 100 9.43 -10.83 0.46
N TRP A 101 9.70 -12.13 0.66
CA TRP A 101 11.08 -12.64 0.64
C TRP A 101 11.73 -12.49 -0.74
N TRP A 102 10.96 -12.65 -1.81
CA TRP A 102 11.43 -12.41 -3.17
C TRP A 102 11.84 -10.94 -3.37
N VAL A 103 10.98 -9.99 -2.99
CA VAL A 103 11.29 -8.55 -3.15
C VAL A 103 12.45 -8.13 -2.26
N VAL A 104 12.56 -8.63 -1.02
CA VAL A 104 13.74 -8.42 -0.17
C VAL A 104 15.02 -8.85 -0.89
N PHE A 105 15.01 -10.05 -1.49
CA PHE A 105 16.17 -10.55 -2.23
C PHE A 105 16.49 -9.66 -3.44
N VAL A 106 15.50 -9.33 -4.28
CA VAL A 106 15.72 -8.52 -5.48
C VAL A 106 16.20 -7.12 -5.10
N PHE A 107 15.54 -6.44 -4.16
CA PHE A 107 15.87 -5.08 -3.76
C PHE A 107 17.25 -4.98 -3.11
N ALA A 108 17.66 -5.98 -2.32
CA ALA A 108 18.98 -6.02 -1.72
C ALA A 108 20.13 -6.15 -2.75
N HIS A 109 19.85 -6.69 -3.95
CA HIS A 109 20.86 -6.89 -5.00
C HIS A 109 20.75 -5.89 -6.16
N ASP A 110 19.53 -5.48 -6.52
CA ASP A 110 19.23 -4.57 -7.62
C ASP A 110 17.94 -3.78 -7.34
N GLU A 111 18.10 -2.58 -6.78
CA GLU A 111 16.99 -1.68 -6.49
C GLU A 111 16.20 -1.28 -7.74
N ARG A 112 16.85 -1.14 -8.91
CA ARG A 112 16.17 -0.74 -10.15
C ARG A 112 15.25 -1.84 -10.65
N ALA A 113 15.71 -3.09 -10.59
CA ALA A 113 14.89 -4.24 -10.92
C ALA A 113 13.68 -4.37 -9.98
N ALA A 114 13.87 -4.06 -8.69
CA ALA A 114 12.78 -4.05 -7.73
C ALA A 114 11.78 -2.92 -7.99
N TYR A 115 12.23 -1.70 -8.30
CA TYR A 115 11.31 -0.60 -8.63
C TYR A 115 10.54 -0.83 -9.93
N HIS A 116 11.19 -1.35 -10.96
CA HIS A 116 10.51 -1.75 -12.20
C HIS A 116 9.49 -2.87 -11.94
N LEU A 117 9.71 -3.75 -10.95
CA LEU A 117 8.72 -4.75 -10.56
C LEU A 117 7.47 -4.09 -9.94
N SER A 118 7.64 -3.10 -9.07
CA SER A 118 6.52 -2.37 -8.46
C SER A 118 5.74 -1.54 -9.46
N GLU A 119 6.43 -0.84 -10.36
CA GLU A 119 5.81 -0.10 -11.46
C GLU A 119 4.87 -1.00 -12.28
N LEU A 120 5.31 -2.23 -12.62
CA LEU A 120 4.47 -3.20 -13.34
C LEU A 120 3.25 -3.66 -12.53
N VAL A 121 3.37 -3.75 -11.20
CA VAL A 121 2.26 -4.11 -10.31
C VAL A 121 1.25 -2.95 -10.22
N GLU A 122 1.72 -1.72 -10.06
CA GLU A 122 0.90 -0.51 -10.02
C GLU A 122 0.17 -0.27 -11.35
N ASP A 123 0.87 -0.36 -12.48
CA ASP A 123 0.28 -0.26 -13.82
C ASP A 123 -0.86 -1.27 -14.01
N HIS A 124 -0.67 -2.47 -13.47
CA HIS A 124 -1.68 -3.50 -13.52
C HIS A 124 -2.88 -3.18 -12.60
N ALA A 125 -2.63 -2.74 -11.37
CA ALA A 125 -3.67 -2.32 -10.43
C ALA A 125 -4.53 -1.21 -11.06
N TYR A 126 -3.89 -0.17 -11.59
CA TYR A 126 -4.54 0.94 -12.29
C TYR A 126 -5.48 0.43 -13.40
N ARG A 127 -4.97 -0.40 -14.33
CA ARG A 127 -5.80 -0.92 -15.44
C ARG A 127 -6.97 -1.77 -14.97
N THR A 128 -6.81 -2.49 -13.85
CA THR A 128 -7.87 -3.36 -13.31
C THR A 128 -8.98 -2.52 -12.67
N TYR A 129 -8.62 -1.49 -11.92
CA TYR A 129 -9.60 -0.54 -11.36
C TYR A 129 -10.28 0.27 -12.46
N ASP A 130 -9.53 0.80 -13.42
CA ASP A 130 -10.08 1.60 -14.52
C ASP A 130 -11.12 0.80 -15.33
N ALA A 131 -10.81 -0.46 -15.67
CA ALA A 131 -11.76 -1.35 -16.34
C ALA A 131 -13.01 -1.67 -15.48
N PHE A 132 -12.83 -1.85 -14.17
CA PHE A 132 -13.95 -2.09 -13.25
C PHE A 132 -14.85 -0.86 -13.11
N LEU A 133 -14.26 0.33 -12.96
CA LEU A 133 -14.98 1.60 -12.91
C LEU A 133 -15.75 1.85 -14.19
N ALA A 134 -15.12 1.67 -15.35
CA ALA A 134 -15.77 1.86 -16.65
C ALA A 134 -16.98 0.94 -16.86
N SER A 135 -16.98 -0.26 -16.25
CA SER A 135 -18.07 -1.23 -16.38
C SER A 135 -19.17 -1.08 -15.33
N HIS A 136 -18.89 -0.45 -14.18
CA HIS A 136 -19.81 -0.38 -13.04
C HIS A 136 -20.11 1.05 -12.54
N GLU A 137 -19.70 2.09 -13.29
CA GLU A 137 -19.78 3.50 -12.88
C GLU A 137 -21.15 3.91 -12.32
N VAL A 138 -22.24 3.55 -13.02
CA VAL A 138 -23.61 3.93 -12.64
C VAL A 138 -24.03 3.30 -11.31
N GLU A 139 -23.69 2.02 -11.12
CA GLU A 139 -23.99 1.29 -9.89
C GLU A 139 -23.17 1.83 -8.71
N LEU A 140 -21.85 1.96 -8.92
CA LEU A 140 -20.92 2.40 -7.87
C LEU A 140 -21.25 3.80 -7.35
N ARG A 141 -21.70 4.72 -8.23
CA ARG A 141 -22.14 6.07 -7.82
C ARG A 141 -23.38 6.07 -6.93
N ALA A 142 -24.22 5.04 -7.00
CA ALA A 142 -25.42 4.93 -6.17
C ALA A 142 -25.11 4.31 -4.80
N LEU A 143 -23.97 3.66 -4.63
CA LEU A 143 -23.57 3.02 -3.38
C LEU A 143 -23.00 4.05 -2.38
N PRO A 144 -23.24 3.86 -1.07
CA PRO A 144 -22.61 4.69 -0.06
C PRO A 144 -21.10 4.43 -0.04
N VAL A 145 -20.31 5.51 0.07
CA VAL A 145 -18.86 5.42 0.26
C VAL A 145 -18.58 4.75 1.62
N PRO A 146 -17.73 3.69 1.66
CA PRO A 146 -17.35 3.04 2.91
C PRO A 146 -16.76 4.03 3.92
N GLU A 147 -17.09 3.86 5.20
CA GLU A 147 -16.64 4.78 6.26
C GLU A 147 -15.11 4.86 6.35
N VAL A 148 -14.43 3.73 6.15
CA VAL A 148 -12.95 3.67 6.15
C VAL A 148 -12.35 4.51 5.02
N ALA A 149 -12.97 4.52 3.83
CA ALA A 149 -12.54 5.35 2.71
C ALA A 149 -12.79 6.83 3.01
N ARG A 150 -13.98 7.16 3.51
CA ARG A 150 -14.34 8.55 3.86
C ARG A 150 -13.38 9.12 4.89
N ARG A 151 -13.11 8.35 5.95
CA ARG A 151 -12.19 8.76 6.99
C ARG A 151 -10.79 9.03 6.43
N TYR A 152 -10.24 8.11 5.64
CA TYR A 152 -8.91 8.26 5.07
C TYR A 152 -8.78 9.43 4.08
N TYR A 153 -9.75 9.58 3.16
CA TYR A 153 -9.66 10.57 2.09
C TYR A 153 -10.20 11.96 2.46
N GLU A 154 -11.13 12.09 3.42
CA GLU A 154 -11.77 13.36 3.77
C GLU A 154 -11.40 13.89 5.16
N GLN A 155 -11.06 13.01 6.12
CA GLN A 155 -10.91 13.40 7.54
C GLN A 155 -9.48 13.27 8.04
N GLU A 156 -8.73 12.30 7.53
CA GLU A 156 -7.32 12.11 7.84
C GLU A 156 -6.47 12.90 6.86
N ASN A 157 -5.31 13.37 7.30
CA ASN A 157 -4.32 13.90 6.37
C ASN A 157 -3.53 12.71 5.81
N PRO A 158 -3.73 12.32 4.53
CA PRO A 158 -3.02 11.18 3.94
C PRO A 158 -1.52 11.47 3.79
N PHE A 159 -1.09 12.73 3.93
CA PHE A 159 0.30 13.12 3.94
C PHE A 159 0.85 13.04 5.36
N LEU A 160 1.39 11.87 5.70
CA LEU A 160 2.08 11.62 6.97
C LEU A 160 3.14 12.68 7.32
N PHE A 161 3.75 13.30 6.31
CA PHE A 161 4.71 14.39 6.48
C PHE A 161 4.12 15.54 7.32
N ASP A 162 2.91 15.97 7.02
CA ASP A 162 2.23 17.04 7.75
C ASP A 162 1.90 16.63 9.19
N LEU A 163 1.58 15.35 9.41
CA LEU A 163 1.31 14.80 10.74
C LEU A 163 2.57 14.74 11.62
N LEU A 164 3.74 14.47 11.02
CA LEU A 164 5.02 14.44 11.75
C LEU A 164 5.56 15.85 12.03
N CYS A 165 5.32 16.81 11.15
CA CYS A 165 5.71 18.20 11.36
C CYS A 165 4.85 18.92 12.40
N THR A 166 3.58 18.57 12.55
CA THR A 166 2.66 19.19 13.54
C THR A 166 2.87 18.73 14.98
N ILE A 167 3.67 17.69 15.23
CA ILE A 167 4.01 17.26 16.60
C ILE A 167 4.84 18.35 17.31
N GLY A 168 5.70 19.09 16.59
CA GLY A 168 6.46 20.21 17.16
C GLY A 168 5.58 21.42 17.49
N ASP A 169 4.64 21.74 16.60
CA ASP A 169 3.77 22.91 16.75
C ASP A 169 2.73 22.75 17.87
N GLY A 170 2.29 21.50 18.14
CA GLY A 170 1.32 21.20 19.20
C GLY A 170 1.89 21.35 20.61
N GLU A 171 3.16 21.03 20.81
CA GLU A 171 3.88 21.19 22.08
C GLU A 171 4.17 22.67 22.35
N GLU A 172 4.68 23.40 21.36
CA GLU A 172 4.91 24.86 21.47
C GLU A 172 3.61 25.65 21.66
N ALA A 173 2.51 25.27 20.98
CA ALA A 173 1.21 25.91 21.17
C ALA A 173 0.60 25.61 22.55
N ALA A 174 0.82 24.41 23.10
CA ALA A 174 0.37 24.04 24.44
C ALA A 174 1.17 24.79 25.52
N GLU A 175 2.49 24.88 25.39
CA GLU A 175 3.36 25.66 26.29
C GLU A 175 3.04 27.15 26.24
N ALA A 176 2.82 27.72 25.05
CA ALA A 176 2.42 29.11 24.89
C ALA A 176 1.04 29.42 25.51
N ALA A 177 0.09 28.48 25.40
CA ALA A 177 -1.24 28.61 25.98
C ALA A 177 -1.24 28.47 27.52
N GLU A 178 -0.28 27.73 28.09
CA GLU A 178 -0.07 27.62 29.54
C GLU A 178 0.64 28.87 30.10
N ALA A 179 1.67 29.37 29.42
CA ALA A 179 2.37 30.60 29.78
C ALA A 179 1.45 31.84 29.75
N ALA A 180 0.47 31.88 28.84
CA ALA A 180 -0.51 32.95 28.76
C ALA A 180 -1.57 32.94 29.89
N LYS A 181 -1.62 31.89 30.72
CA LYS A 181 -2.52 31.77 31.88
C LYS A 181 -1.85 32.13 33.21
N ALA A 182 -0.54 32.38 33.22
CA ALA A 182 0.24 32.83 34.39
C ALA A 182 0.34 34.36 34.42
#